data_AF-A0AB36PAU0-F1
#
_entry.id   AF-A0AB36PAU0-F1
#
_cell.length_a   1.000
_cell.length_b   1.000
_cell.length_c   1.000
_cell.angle_alpha   90.00
_cell.angle_beta   90.00
_cell.angle_gamma   90.00
#
_symmetry.space_group_name_H-M   'P 1'
#
loop_
_entity.id
_entity.type
_entity.pdbx_description
1 polymer ?
#
loop_
_entity_poly.entity_id
_entity_poly.type
_entity_poly.pdbx_seq_one_letter_code
_entity_poly.pdbx_strand_id
1 'polypeptide(L)'
;MFSCWLEEALLRGIIRPPRARFDFYQARSAWSRAEWISSGRMAIDGLKEVQESVMRIEAGLSTYEKELALMGEDYQDIFRQQVRESAEREKAGLSRPVWIAQAYQQQIAESRRPEEETTSRET
;
A
#
# COMPACT_ATOMS: atom_id res chain seq x y z
N MET A 1 8.87 -18.45 -6.58
CA MET A 1 10.17 -18.79 -5.96
C MET A 1 9.98 -19.45 -4.60
N PHE A 2 9.30 -18.80 -3.63
CA PHE A 2 9.02 -19.38 -2.31
C PHE A 2 8.31 -20.74 -2.34
N SER A 3 7.30 -20.94 -3.20
CA SER A 3 6.58 -22.22 -3.29
C SER A 3 7.49 -23.39 -3.71
N CYS A 4 8.52 -23.16 -4.50
CA CYS A 4 9.48 -24.22 -4.88
C CYS A 4 10.38 -24.59 -3.70
N TRP A 5 10.84 -23.60 -2.94
CA TRP A 5 11.60 -23.85 -1.72
C TRP A 5 10.75 -24.59 -0.67
N LEU A 6 9.49 -24.18 -0.49
CA LEU A 6 8.57 -24.83 0.45
C LEU A 6 8.31 -26.29 0.05
N GLU A 7 8.10 -26.56 -1.23
CA GLU A 7 7.97 -27.92 -1.78
C GLU A 7 9.20 -28.78 -1.45
N GLU A 8 10.40 -28.27 -1.70
CA GLU A 8 11.64 -28.97 -1.39
C GLU A 8 11.81 -29.22 0.12
N ALA A 9 11.48 -28.23 0.95
CA ALA A 9 11.57 -28.34 2.40
C ALA A 9 10.60 -29.40 2.96
N LEU A 10 9.41 -29.51 2.36
CA LEU A 10 8.43 -30.57 2.69
C LEU A 10 8.93 -31.94 2.23
N LEU A 11 9.45 -32.06 1.01
CA LEU A 11 9.96 -33.32 0.45
C LEU A 11 11.19 -33.84 1.22
N ARG A 12 12.10 -32.94 1.63
CA ARG A 12 13.27 -33.28 2.45
C ARG A 12 12.92 -33.57 3.91
N GLY A 13 11.67 -33.32 4.34
CA GLY A 13 11.24 -33.51 5.72
C GLY A 13 11.81 -32.48 6.70
N ILE A 14 12.33 -31.35 6.22
CA ILE A 14 12.80 -30.23 7.05
C ILE A 14 11.60 -29.60 7.77
N ILE A 15 10.48 -29.46 7.04
CA ILE A 15 9.20 -28.98 7.58
C ILE A 15 8.23 -30.15 7.58
N ARG A 16 7.61 -30.42 8.73
CA ARG A 16 6.52 -31.40 8.80
C ARG A 16 5.21 -30.75 8.35
N PRO A 17 4.51 -31.31 7.35
CA PRO A 17 3.24 -30.75 6.90
C PRO A 17 2.21 -30.83 8.03
N PRO A 18 1.41 -29.77 8.26
CA PRO A 18 0.24 -29.82 9.12
C PRO A 18 -0.78 -30.83 8.59
N ARG A 19 -1.70 -31.28 9.47
CA ARG A 19 -2.88 -32.02 9.03
C ARG A 19 -3.76 -31.11 8.17
N ALA A 20 -3.72 -31.31 6.86
CA ALA A 20 -4.51 -30.58 5.90
C ALA A 20 -5.44 -31.53 5.12
N ARG A 21 -6.57 -30.99 4.64
CA ARG A 21 -7.52 -31.74 3.80
C ARG A 21 -6.94 -32.07 2.42
N PHE A 22 -6.10 -31.19 1.89
CA PHE A 22 -5.51 -31.29 0.56
C PHE A 22 -4.00 -31.34 0.66
N ASP A 23 -3.40 -32.18 -0.17
CA ASP A 23 -1.95 -32.27 -0.28
C ASP A 23 -1.35 -30.99 -0.91
N PHE A 24 -0.03 -30.81 -0.76
CA PHE A 24 0.68 -29.64 -1.27
C PHE A 24 0.42 -29.41 -2.77
N TYR A 25 0.45 -30.46 -3.58
CA TYR A 25 0.23 -30.37 -5.03
C TYR A 25 -1.22 -30.05 -5.40
N GLN A 26 -2.18 -30.47 -4.57
CA GLN A 26 -3.60 -30.20 -4.79
C GLN A 26 -3.96 -28.74 -4.48
N ALA A 27 -3.23 -28.10 -3.57
CA ALA A 27 -3.57 -26.76 -3.08
C ALA A 27 -2.34 -25.84 -2.95
N ARG A 28 -1.42 -25.86 -3.93
CA ARG A 28 -0.12 -25.17 -3.85
C ARG A 28 -0.20 -23.71 -3.40
N SER A 29 -1.14 -22.94 -3.97
CA SER A 29 -1.32 -21.53 -3.64
C SER A 29 -1.78 -21.31 -2.19
N ALA A 30 -2.63 -22.19 -1.66
CA ALA A 30 -3.13 -22.10 -0.29
C ALA A 30 -2.06 -22.50 0.73
N TRP A 31 -1.16 -23.41 0.34
CA TRP A 31 0.00 -23.80 1.15
C TRP A 31 1.04 -22.69 1.23
N SER A 32 1.38 -22.05 0.11
CA SER A 32 2.40 -21.01 0.12
C SER A 32 1.89 -19.65 0.61
N ARG A 33 0.66 -19.24 0.26
CA ARG A 33 0.06 -17.91 0.56
C ARG A 33 1.09 -16.78 0.65
N ALA A 34 1.95 -16.71 -0.36
CA ALA A 34 3.03 -15.75 -0.44
C ALA A 34 2.97 -15.11 -1.82
N GLU A 35 3.05 -13.79 -1.84
CA GLU A 35 3.21 -13.00 -3.05
C GLU A 35 4.65 -12.50 -3.11
N TRP A 36 5.19 -12.41 -4.33
CA TRP A 36 6.54 -11.94 -4.55
C TRP A 36 6.49 -10.48 -4.99
N ILE A 37 7.12 -9.60 -4.22
CA ILE A 37 7.36 -8.22 -4.61
C ILE A 37 8.54 -8.22 -5.58
N SER A 38 8.25 -7.88 -6.83
CA SER A 38 9.27 -7.75 -7.88
C SER A 38 9.74 -6.30 -7.97
N SER A 39 10.68 -6.03 -8.89
CA SER A 39 10.99 -4.66 -9.30
C SER A 39 9.69 -3.90 -9.62
N GLY A 40 9.61 -2.67 -9.13
CA GLY A 40 8.49 -1.79 -9.38
C GLY A 40 8.17 -1.65 -10.86
N ARG A 41 6.89 -1.42 -11.16
CA ARG A 41 6.47 -1.07 -12.51
C ARG A 41 7.05 0.29 -12.90
N MET A 42 7.37 0.45 -14.18
CA MET A 42 7.74 1.76 -14.71
C MET A 42 6.50 2.63 -14.78
N ALA A 43 6.51 3.75 -14.05
CA ALA A 43 5.45 4.74 -14.12
C ALA A 43 5.61 5.58 -15.40
N ILE A 44 4.55 5.69 -16.19
CA ILE A 44 4.53 6.54 -17.40
C ILE A 44 4.15 7.97 -16.99
N ASP A 45 3.12 8.10 -16.15
CA ASP A 45 2.66 9.36 -15.58
C ASP A 45 2.64 9.22 -14.05
N GLY A 46 3.80 9.49 -13.43
CA GLY A 46 4.00 9.27 -12.01
C GLY A 46 3.02 10.02 -11.10
N LEU A 47 2.51 11.18 -11.52
CA LEU A 47 1.54 11.94 -10.70
C LEU A 47 0.17 11.27 -10.71
N LYS A 48 -0.34 10.90 -11.89
CA LYS A 48 -1.66 10.27 -11.99
C LYS A 48 -1.69 8.89 -11.35
N GLU A 49 -0.63 8.11 -11.51
CA GLU A 49 -0.53 6.78 -10.91
C GLU A 49 -0.51 6.85 -9.37
N VAL A 50 0.24 7.80 -8.78
CA VAL A 50 0.23 8.01 -7.33
C VAL A 50 -1.14 8.48 -6.83
N GLN A 51 -1.79 9.39 -7.56
CA GLN A 51 -3.15 9.83 -7.21
C GLN A 51 -4.15 8.69 -7.26
N GLU A 52 -4.05 7.83 -8.28
CA GLU A 52 -4.88 6.64 -8.41
C GLU A 52 -4.66 5.70 -7.23
N SER A 53 -3.41 5.40 -6.86
CA SER A 53 -3.10 4.56 -5.69
C SER A 53 -3.68 5.13 -4.40
N VAL A 54 -3.59 6.45 -4.18
CA VAL A 54 -4.22 7.11 -3.02
C VAL A 54 -5.73 6.94 -3.04
N MET A 55 -6.38 7.20 -4.19
CA MET A 55 -7.83 7.05 -4.32
C MET A 55 -8.30 5.60 -4.11
N ARG A 56 -7.54 4.60 -4.57
CA ARG A 56 -7.88 3.19 -4.35
C ARG A 56 -7.79 2.79 -2.87
N ILE A 57 -6.80 3.32 -2.15
CA ILE A 57 -6.65 3.08 -0.70
C ILE A 57 -7.79 3.76 0.06
N GLU A 58 -8.07 5.04 -0.24
CA GLU A 58 -9.15 5.80 0.40
C GLU A 58 -10.53 5.20 0.12
N ALA A 59 -10.76 4.70 -1.10
CA ALA A 59 -11.99 3.99 -1.47
C ALA A 59 -12.09 2.58 -0.87
N GLY A 60 -11.05 2.07 -0.20
CA GLY A 60 -11.02 0.73 0.39
C GLY A 60 -10.92 -0.42 -0.63
N LEU A 61 -10.58 -0.12 -1.88
CA LEU A 61 -10.39 -1.12 -2.95
C LEU A 61 -9.02 -1.80 -2.87
N SER A 62 -8.04 -1.12 -2.27
CA SER A 62 -6.66 -1.59 -2.17
C SER A 62 -6.08 -1.38 -0.77
N THR A 63 -4.89 -1.92 -0.53
CA THR A 63 -4.14 -1.79 0.72
C THR A 63 -2.77 -1.15 0.44
N TYR A 64 -2.15 -0.57 1.48
CA TYR A 64 -0.78 -0.04 1.36
C TYR A 64 0.21 -1.10 0.87
N GLU A 65 0.07 -2.34 1.33
CA GLU A 65 0.88 -3.47 0.88
C GLU A 65 0.77 -3.70 -0.63
N LYS A 66 -0.45 -3.71 -1.19
CA LYS A 66 -0.65 -3.94 -2.63
C LYS A 66 -0.12 -2.79 -3.47
N GLU A 67 -0.36 -1.55 -3.07
CA GLU A 67 0.08 -0.38 -3.84
C GLU A 67 1.60 -0.20 -3.76
N LEU A 68 2.23 -0.41 -2.60
CA LEU A 68 3.70 -0.34 -2.48
C LEU A 68 4.39 -1.52 -3.17
N ALA A 69 3.78 -2.71 -3.16
CA ALA A 69 4.28 -3.86 -3.92
C ALA A 69 4.31 -3.59 -5.44
N LEU A 70 3.39 -2.78 -5.98
CA LEU A 70 3.43 -2.36 -7.40
C LEU A 70 4.64 -1.47 -7.71
N MET A 71 5.09 -0.68 -6.73
CA MET A 71 6.30 0.13 -6.78
C MET A 71 7.57 -0.67 -6.43
N GLY A 72 7.42 -1.93 -6.00
CA GLY A 72 8.52 -2.81 -5.63
C GLY A 72 9.07 -2.57 -4.23
N GLU A 73 8.32 -1.85 -3.39
CA GLU A 73 8.69 -1.50 -2.03
C GLU A 73 7.89 -2.33 -1.01
N ASP A 74 8.50 -2.58 0.15
CA ASP A 74 7.79 -3.19 1.28
C ASP A 74 7.15 -2.13 2.17
N TYR A 75 5.89 -2.33 2.52
CA TYR A 75 5.14 -1.36 3.32
C TYR A 75 5.64 -1.25 4.75
N GLN A 76 6.14 -2.35 5.34
CA GLN A 76 6.58 -2.34 6.73
C GLN A 76 7.85 -1.50 6.89
N ASP A 77 8.78 -1.62 5.94
CA ASP A 77 10.01 -0.84 5.92
C ASP A 77 9.73 0.65 5.70
N ILE A 78 8.84 0.99 4.76
CA ILE A 78 8.40 2.38 4.55
C ILE A 78 7.77 2.97 5.80
N PHE A 79 6.85 2.24 6.45
CA PHE A 79 6.16 2.75 7.65
C PHE A 79 7.12 2.92 8.82
N ARG A 80 8.05 1.96 9.01
CA ARG A 80 9.09 2.06 10.04
C ARG A 80 9.96 3.29 9.83
N GLN A 81 10.34 3.55 8.58
CA GLN A 81 11.14 4.72 8.21
C GLN A 81 10.36 6.03 8.40
N GLN A 82 9.10 6.10 7.98
CA GLN A 82 8.23 7.28 8.16
C GLN A 82 8.05 7.66 9.63
N VAL A 83 7.88 6.68 10.52
CA VAL A 83 7.76 6.92 11.97
C VAL A 83 9.06 7.50 12.52
N ARG A 84 10.21 6.92 12.12
CA ARG A 84 11.52 7.41 12.53
C ARG A 84 11.77 8.84 12.06
N GLU A 85 11.50 9.12 10.78
CA GLU A 85 11.65 10.45 10.19
C GLU A 85 10.73 11.48 10.85
N SER A 86 9.50 11.08 11.18
CA SER A 86 8.55 11.95 11.89
C SER A 86 9.08 12.31 13.28
N ALA A 87 9.59 11.33 14.03
CA ALA A 87 10.17 11.57 15.35
C ALA A 87 11.45 12.43 15.29
N GLU A 88 12.30 12.25 14.28
CA GLU A 88 13.49 13.06 14.07
C GLU A 88 13.13 14.51 13.70
N ARG A 89 12.12 14.72 12.85
CA ARG A 89 11.61 16.06 12.50
C ARG A 89 11.02 16.79 13.69
N GLU A 90 10.23 16.10 14.50
CA GLU A 90 9.64 16.67 15.73
C GLU A 90 10.74 17.11 16.71
N LYS A 91 11.79 16.28 16.90
CA LYS A 91 12.96 16.65 17.73
C LYS A 91 13.73 17.84 17.16
N ALA A 92 13.83 17.94 15.84
CA ALA A 92 14.50 19.05 15.16
C ALA A 92 13.65 20.34 15.12
N GLY A 93 12.41 20.32 15.61
CA GLY A 93 11.48 21.46 15.53
C GLY A 93 11.00 21.76 14.11
N LEU A 94 11.15 20.80 13.18
CA LEU A 94 10.67 20.92 11.81
C LEU A 94 9.19 20.58 11.76
N SER A 95 8.40 21.39 11.04
CA SER A 95 6.99 21.09 10.83
C SER A 95 6.81 19.81 10.01
N ARG A 96 5.61 19.21 10.11
CA ARG A 96 5.19 18.13 9.21
C ARG A 96 5.40 18.54 7.75
N PRO A 97 5.74 17.59 6.86
CA PRO A 97 5.95 17.89 5.45
C PRO A 97 4.77 18.63 4.83
N VAL A 98 5.08 19.65 4.02
CA VAL A 98 4.17 20.69 3.51
C VAL A 98 2.93 20.14 2.79
N TRP A 99 3.03 18.96 2.15
CA TRP A 99 1.92 18.30 1.46
C TRP A 99 0.73 17.96 2.39
N ILE A 100 1.00 17.47 3.61
CA ILE A 100 -0.07 17.11 4.56
C ILE A 100 -0.81 18.38 5.02
N ALA A 101 -0.07 19.48 5.20
CA ALA A 101 -0.64 20.74 5.64
C ALA A 101 -1.50 21.40 4.54
N GLN A 102 -1.03 21.42 3.29
CA GLN A 102 -1.77 22.02 2.17
C GLN A 102 -3.00 21.21 1.78
N ALA A 103 -2.93 19.88 1.72
CA ALA A 103 -4.09 19.05 1.39
C ALA A 103 -5.21 19.19 2.44
N TYR A 104 -4.84 19.22 3.72
CA TYR A 104 -5.77 19.46 4.82
C TYR A 104 -6.39 20.86 4.76
N GLN A 105 -5.58 21.89 4.46
CA GLN A 105 -6.07 23.26 4.25
C GLN A 105 -7.02 23.37 3.05
N GLN A 106 -6.73 22.68 1.95
CA GLN A 106 -7.59 22.66 0.77
C GLN A 106 -8.91 21.95 1.05
N GLN A 107 -8.91 20.80 1.73
CA GLN A 107 -10.14 20.12 2.16
C GLN A 107 -10.99 20.97 3.13
N ILE A 108 -10.35 21.65 4.09
CA ILE A 108 -11.05 22.58 4.99
C ILE A 108 -11.63 23.77 4.20
N ALA A 109 -10.87 24.31 3.26
CA ALA A 109 -11.33 25.44 2.43
C ALA A 109 -12.49 25.03 1.52
N GLU A 110 -12.47 23.82 0.97
CA GLU A 110 -13.52 23.27 0.12
C GLU A 110 -14.79 22.93 0.91
N SER A 111 -14.64 22.38 2.12
CA SER A 111 -15.76 22.12 3.04
C SER A 111 -16.39 23.40 3.61
N ARG A 112 -15.67 24.53 3.57
CA ARG A 112 -16.17 25.85 4.00
C ARG A 112 -16.77 26.67 2.85
N ARG A 113 -16.74 26.21 1.59
CA ARG A 113 -17.44 26.89 0.49
C ARG A 113 -18.95 26.66 0.68
N PRO A 114 -19.77 27.71 0.89
CA PRO A 114 -21.22 27.58 0.91
C PRO A 114 -21.74 27.13 -0.47
N GLU A 115 -22.76 26.28 -0.50
CA GLU A 115 -23.44 25.78 -1.71
C GLU A 115 -24.26 26.87 -2.44
N GLU A 116 -23.73 28.09 -2.61
CA GLU A 116 -24.47 29.23 -3.16
C GLU A 116 -24.28 29.44 -4.68
N GLU A 117 -23.37 28.71 -5.35
CA GLU A 117 -23.07 28.95 -6.78
C GLU A 117 -23.73 27.96 -7.76
N THR A 118 -24.40 26.89 -7.30
CA THR A 118 -25.01 25.90 -8.20
C THR A 118 -26.41 26.26 -8.72
N THR A 119 -27.04 27.33 -8.21
CA THR A 119 -28.43 27.72 -8.57
C THR A 119 -28.56 28.88 -9.57
N SER A 120 -27.47 29.45 -10.09
CA SER A 120 -27.53 30.62 -10.99
C SER A 120 -27.18 30.35 -12.46
N ARG A 121 -27.19 29.09 -12.93
CA ARG A 121 -26.90 28.76 -14.34
C ARG A 121 -28.06 28.13 -15.13
N GLU A 122 -29.29 28.17 -14.62
CA GLU A 122 -30.49 27.75 -15.35
C GLU A 122 -31.52 28.89 -15.42
N THR A 123 -31.24 29.90 -16.24
CA THR A 123 -32.26 30.79 -16.86
C THR A 123 -31.76 31.24 -18.21
#